data_AF-A0A6J1JEP7-F1
#
_entry.id   AF-A0A6J1JEP7-F1
#
_cell.length_a   1.000
_cell.length_b   1.000
_cell.length_c   1.000
_cell.angle_alpha   90.00
_cell.angle_beta   90.00
_cell.angle_gamma   90.00
#
_symmetry.space_group_name_H-M   'P 1'
#
loop_
_entity.id
_entity.type
_entity.pdbx_description
1 polymer ?
#
loop_
_entity_poly.entity_id
_entity_poly.type
_entity_poly.pdbx_seq_one_letter_code
_entity_poly.pdbx_strand_id
1 'polypeptide(L)'
;MLGRSSLYRTGSFRPENLGQNALALIGNLCFTLFVIGVLIFTIIAATYEPEDPLFHPSTKITTFLTSKSNATFKTDSTVMKTGEDFMAANQTAFETFLNETDIVKLIDAENSALGTAAEGTLPECNVNVDDPIDCRDPEVFHFMMETTIERFKDIHFYRFGKPVRGSNDSTCDMAWRFRPKEGKIASFYKDYRRFVITRSANCTLSIISIGEYHTGVNARKRKKNPKHNFEKKMEQLEKAVSLPVVGEVVNDSLPVVESESSFSHGKYLLYEMGGDKCKSMNHYLWSFLCALGEAQYLNRTLVMDLKICLSSIYTSSNQDEEGKDFRFYFDFEHLKESASILDQGQFWSDWEKWQKNDRLGLHLVDDFRVTPMKLADVKDALILRKFGSAEPDNYWYRVCEGETEPVVKRPWHLIWKSRRLMDIVSSIASRMNWDYDSVHIVRGEKAKNKELWPNLDADTSPDTLLSTLQDKIENGRNLYIAANEPNTDFFDPLKDKFSTHFLNDYKHLWDKDSEWYMETMNLNNGVPVEFDGYMRVSVDTEVFLRGKKQLETFNDLTNDCKDGINTCSVASN
;
A
#
# COMPACT_ATOMS: atom_id res chain seq x y z
N MET A 1 89.91 0.19 31.22
CA MET A 1 89.99 -1.19 31.77
C MET A 1 88.82 -1.95 31.16
N LEU A 2 89.02 -2.99 30.32
CA LEU A 2 89.11 -4.43 30.71
C LEU A 2 87.84 -4.87 31.49
N GLY A 3 86.97 -5.83 31.12
CA GLY A 3 86.75 -6.75 29.97
C GLY A 3 85.37 -7.48 30.18
N ARG A 4 84.96 -8.59 29.53
CA ARG A 4 85.49 -9.42 28.42
C ARG A 4 84.39 -10.39 27.86
N SER A 5 84.11 -10.36 26.56
CA SER A 5 83.52 -11.40 25.65
C SER A 5 82.36 -12.37 26.06
N SER A 6 81.33 -12.37 25.18
CA SER A 6 80.59 -13.52 24.58
C SER A 6 79.65 -14.42 25.41
N LEU A 7 78.41 -14.58 24.89
CA LEU A 7 77.87 -15.87 24.40
C LEU A 7 76.60 -15.64 23.55
N TYR A 8 76.66 -15.94 22.25
CA TYR A 8 75.46 -16.10 21.41
C TYR A 8 74.76 -17.40 21.80
N ARG A 9 73.46 -17.34 22.12
CA ARG A 9 72.63 -18.54 22.32
C ARG A 9 71.70 -18.72 21.12
N THR A 10 72.06 -19.64 20.23
CA THR A 10 71.25 -20.02 19.08
C THR A 10 69.93 -20.64 19.53
N GLY A 11 68.81 -19.95 19.24
CA GLY A 11 67.48 -20.49 19.39
C GLY A 11 67.24 -21.60 18.37
N SER A 12 67.27 -22.86 18.81
CA SER A 12 66.97 -24.02 17.97
C SER A 12 65.53 -23.96 17.46
N PHE A 13 65.36 -23.70 16.15
CA PHE A 13 64.09 -23.90 15.46
C PHE A 13 63.78 -25.41 15.39
N ARG A 14 62.90 -25.89 16.28
CA ARG A 14 62.28 -27.21 16.15
C ARG A 14 60.99 -27.07 15.31
N PRO A 15 60.84 -27.82 14.20
CA PRO A 15 59.72 -27.64 13.27
C PRO A 15 58.36 -28.16 13.79
N GLU A 16 58.33 -28.81 14.95
CA GLU A 16 57.15 -29.49 15.51
C GLU A 16 56.06 -28.52 16.02
N ASN A 17 56.42 -27.29 16.43
CA ASN A 17 55.46 -26.30 16.97
C ASN A 17 54.94 -25.27 15.94
N LEU A 18 55.40 -25.34 14.68
CA LEU A 18 55.03 -24.33 13.68
C LEU A 18 53.54 -24.40 13.31
N GLY A 19 52.99 -25.61 13.20
CA GLY A 19 51.60 -25.86 12.81
C GLY A 19 50.58 -25.36 13.83
N GLN A 20 50.78 -25.65 15.12
CA GLN A 20 49.85 -25.20 16.18
C GLN A 20 49.85 -23.68 16.34
N ASN A 21 51.03 -23.04 16.31
CA ASN A 21 51.12 -21.58 16.41
C ASN A 21 50.53 -20.89 15.17
N ALA A 22 50.73 -21.43 13.97
CA ALA A 22 50.11 -20.89 12.75
C ALA A 22 48.58 -21.05 12.77
N LEU A 23 48.06 -22.21 13.17
CA LEU A 23 46.62 -22.45 13.30
C LEU A 23 45.97 -21.54 14.35
N ALA A 24 46.64 -21.29 15.49
CA ALA A 24 46.16 -20.34 16.49
C ALA A 24 46.13 -18.89 15.96
N LEU A 25 47.13 -18.49 15.16
CA LEU A 25 47.19 -17.16 14.54
C LEU A 25 46.09 -16.98 13.47
N ILE A 26 45.87 -17.99 12.63
CA ILE A 26 44.79 -18.01 11.63
C ILE A 26 43.42 -18.03 12.32
N GLY A 27 43.23 -18.86 13.35
CA GLY A 27 41.99 -18.92 14.12
C GLY A 27 41.64 -17.58 14.78
N ASN A 28 42.62 -16.92 15.41
CA ASN A 28 42.43 -15.59 15.99
C ASN A 28 42.13 -14.54 14.92
N LEU A 29 42.78 -14.59 13.75
CA LEU A 29 42.51 -13.66 12.64
C LEU A 29 41.10 -13.84 12.06
N CYS A 30 40.67 -15.09 11.84
CA CYS A 30 39.31 -15.38 11.39
C CYS A 30 38.27 -14.99 12.44
N PHE A 31 38.56 -15.18 13.73
CA PHE A 31 37.68 -14.75 14.81
C PHE A 31 37.57 -13.22 14.91
N THR A 32 38.67 -12.46 14.76
CA THR A 32 38.58 -10.98 14.73
C THR A 32 37.85 -10.49 13.49
N LEU A 33 38.04 -11.11 12.32
CA LEU A 33 37.25 -10.78 11.12
C LEU A 33 35.76 -11.10 11.29
N PHE A 34 35.42 -12.22 11.94
CA PHE A 34 34.04 -12.55 12.28
C PHE A 34 33.43 -11.54 13.26
N VAL A 35 34.15 -11.19 14.33
CA VAL A 35 33.68 -10.18 15.31
C VAL A 35 33.52 -8.81 14.65
N ILE A 36 34.47 -8.37 13.82
CA ILE A 36 34.33 -7.12 13.05
C ILE A 36 33.14 -7.19 12.09
N GLY A 37 32.94 -8.31 11.40
CA GLY A 37 31.80 -8.54 10.52
C GLY A 37 30.46 -8.47 11.26
N VAL A 38 30.34 -9.11 12.42
CA VAL A 38 29.15 -9.04 13.30
C VAL A 38 28.94 -7.63 13.84
N LEU A 39 30.01 -6.89 14.15
CA LEU A 39 29.93 -5.51 14.67
C LEU A 39 29.52 -4.53 13.56
N ILE A 40 30.04 -4.69 12.34
CA ILE A 40 29.57 -3.97 11.14
C ILE A 40 28.10 -4.33 10.86
N PHE A 41 27.72 -5.60 10.92
CA PHE A 41 26.35 -6.03 10.65
C PHE A 41 25.37 -5.57 11.73
N THR A 42 25.78 -5.50 13.00
CA THR A 42 24.93 -4.92 14.06
C THR A 42 24.88 -3.40 14.02
N ILE A 43 25.95 -2.70 13.60
CA ILE A 43 25.86 -1.27 13.27
C ILE A 43 24.89 -1.07 12.11
N ILE A 44 25.09 -1.75 10.98
CA ILE A 44 24.20 -1.66 9.80
C ILE A 44 22.76 -1.98 10.20
N ALA A 45 22.49 -3.07 10.94
CA ALA A 45 21.14 -3.42 11.36
C ALA A 45 20.53 -2.42 12.37
N ALA A 46 21.34 -1.77 13.22
CA ALA A 46 20.90 -0.72 14.13
C ALA A 46 20.70 0.64 13.44
N THR A 47 21.37 0.88 12.31
CA THR A 47 21.24 2.07 11.46
C THR A 47 20.48 1.81 10.15
N TYR A 48 19.86 0.63 9.99
CA TYR A 48 19.07 0.29 8.81
C TYR A 48 17.68 0.91 8.98
N GLU A 49 17.63 2.19 8.65
CA GLU A 49 16.37 2.93 8.58
C GLU A 49 15.75 2.65 7.21
N PRO A 50 14.43 2.39 7.12
CA PRO A 50 13.76 2.35 5.83
C PRO A 50 13.95 3.72 5.15
N GLU A 51 14.40 3.72 3.90
CA GLU A 51 14.70 4.95 3.17
C GLU A 51 13.46 5.87 3.14
N ASP A 52 13.58 7.10 3.64
CA ASP A 52 12.60 8.14 3.33
C ASP A 52 12.65 8.33 1.79
N PRO A 53 11.54 8.14 1.07
CA PRO A 53 11.52 8.13 -0.40
C PRO A 53 11.97 9.44 -1.05
N LEU A 54 12.21 10.50 -0.26
CA LEU A 54 12.62 11.81 -0.72
C LEU A 54 13.93 12.30 -0.07
N PHE A 55 14.87 11.43 0.31
CA PHE A 55 16.23 11.83 0.73
C PHE A 55 17.07 12.46 -0.43
N HIS A 56 16.73 13.70 -0.76
CA HIS A 56 17.46 14.63 -1.62
C HIS A 56 17.55 15.98 -0.88
N PRO A 57 18.59 16.81 -1.13
CA PRO A 57 18.80 18.03 -0.35
C PRO A 57 17.57 18.95 -0.31
N SER A 58 17.26 19.49 0.87
CA SER A 58 16.03 20.23 1.21
C SER A 58 15.67 21.36 0.23
N THR A 59 16.65 21.96 -0.44
CA THR A 59 16.44 22.96 -1.49
C THR A 59 15.67 22.39 -2.70
N LYS A 60 15.95 21.15 -3.11
CA LYS A 60 15.18 20.45 -4.16
C LYS A 60 13.76 20.10 -3.70
N ILE A 61 13.60 19.75 -2.42
CA ILE A 61 12.30 19.44 -1.82
C ILE A 61 11.43 20.70 -1.74
N THR A 62 11.99 21.84 -1.33
CA THR A 62 11.23 23.11 -1.29
C THR A 62 10.72 23.46 -2.69
N THR A 63 11.56 23.38 -3.74
CA THR A 63 11.14 23.60 -5.14
C THR A 63 10.12 22.56 -5.64
N PHE A 64 10.11 21.34 -5.09
CA PHE A 64 9.11 20.31 -5.38
C PHE A 64 7.76 20.59 -4.69
N LEU A 65 7.78 21.11 -3.45
CA LEU A 65 6.59 21.37 -2.65
C LEU A 65 5.92 22.72 -2.91
N THR A 66 6.67 23.74 -3.37
CA THR A 66 6.17 25.12 -3.55
C THR A 66 5.91 25.53 -5.01
N SER A 67 6.00 24.63 -5.99
CA SER A 67 5.76 24.97 -7.40
C SER A 67 4.28 25.22 -7.68
N LYS A 68 3.91 26.48 -7.95
CA LYS A 68 2.52 26.92 -8.28
C LYS A 68 2.09 26.62 -9.73
N SER A 69 2.69 25.62 -10.36
CA SER A 69 2.41 25.21 -11.74
C SER A 69 1.20 24.28 -11.80
N ASN A 70 0.25 24.56 -12.71
CA ASN A 70 -0.85 23.65 -13.05
C ASN A 70 -0.31 22.22 -13.24
N ALA A 71 -0.75 21.29 -12.40
CA ALA A 71 -0.01 20.06 -12.19
C ALA A 71 -0.30 19.00 -13.26
N THR A 72 0.43 19.04 -14.37
CA THR A 72 0.68 17.86 -15.21
C THR A 72 2.16 17.43 -15.14
N PHE A 73 2.41 16.49 -14.22
CA PHE A 73 3.55 15.55 -14.15
C PHE A 73 4.94 16.04 -13.70
N LYS A 74 5.32 15.53 -12.52
CA LYS A 74 6.61 14.83 -12.28
C LYS A 74 6.29 13.35 -12.05
N THR A 75 7.15 12.39 -12.47
CA THR A 75 7.06 10.90 -12.38
C THR A 75 6.00 10.42 -11.38
N ASP A 76 4.80 10.08 -11.87
CA ASP A 76 3.51 10.46 -11.24
C ASP A 76 3.53 10.60 -9.71
N SER A 77 4.15 11.70 -9.27
CA SER A 77 4.55 11.85 -7.88
C SER A 77 3.42 12.44 -7.08
N THR A 78 2.24 12.57 -7.69
CA THR A 78 0.97 12.98 -7.09
C THR A 78 0.54 12.03 -5.99
N VAL A 79 0.94 10.75 -6.10
CA VAL A 79 0.71 9.68 -5.13
C VAL A 79 2.07 9.29 -4.56
N MET A 80 2.42 9.82 -3.39
CA MET A 80 3.62 9.37 -2.69
C MET A 80 3.54 7.88 -2.34
N LYS A 81 4.71 7.22 -2.34
CA LYS A 81 4.83 5.87 -1.81
C LYS A 81 4.37 5.84 -0.36
N THR A 82 3.35 5.03 -0.09
CA THR A 82 2.72 4.82 1.20
C THR A 82 3.33 3.60 1.90
N GLY A 83 2.96 3.36 3.15
CA GLY A 83 3.58 2.31 3.96
C GLY A 83 3.56 0.92 3.34
N GLU A 84 2.49 0.59 2.61
CA GLU A 84 2.35 -0.64 1.83
C GLU A 84 3.43 -0.81 0.74
N ASP A 85 3.87 0.29 0.11
CA ASP A 85 4.85 0.28 -0.98
C ASP A 85 6.28 -0.03 -0.50
N PHE A 86 6.54 0.12 0.80
CA PHE A 86 7.80 -0.25 1.46
C PHE A 86 7.76 -1.67 2.06
N MET A 87 6.60 -2.34 2.06
CA MET A 87 6.47 -3.71 2.58
C MET A 87 7.05 -4.72 1.59
N ALA A 88 8.38 -4.86 1.62
CA ALA A 88 9.11 -5.84 0.84
C ALA A 88 8.65 -7.27 1.15
N ALA A 89 8.62 -8.10 0.12
CA ALA A 89 8.20 -9.50 0.19
C ALA A 89 9.22 -10.38 0.91
N ASN A 90 9.18 -10.43 2.25
CA ASN A 90 9.98 -11.39 3.04
C ASN A 90 9.51 -12.84 2.80
N GLN A 91 10.10 -13.49 1.80
CA GLN A 91 9.66 -14.76 1.22
C GLN A 91 9.44 -15.90 2.24
N THR A 92 10.26 -15.96 3.30
CA THR A 92 10.24 -17.02 4.31
C THR A 92 9.00 -17.04 5.22
N ALA A 93 8.18 -15.98 5.23
CA ALA A 93 6.91 -15.98 5.96
C ALA A 93 5.72 -16.56 5.15
N PHE A 94 5.94 -16.96 3.89
CA PHE A 94 4.88 -17.17 2.90
C PHE A 94 4.95 -18.51 2.14
N GLU A 95 5.77 -19.46 2.59
CA GLU A 95 6.08 -20.70 1.85
C GLU A 95 4.89 -21.66 1.66
N THR A 96 3.79 -21.51 2.40
CA THR A 96 2.58 -22.35 2.24
C THR A 96 1.55 -21.73 1.29
N PHE A 97 1.70 -22.00 0.00
CA PHE A 97 0.68 -21.80 -1.03
C PHE A 97 -0.01 -23.12 -1.40
N LEU A 98 -1.25 -23.05 -1.87
CA LEU A 98 -2.05 -24.19 -2.32
C LEU A 98 -1.97 -24.31 -3.85
N ASN A 99 -1.46 -25.44 -4.34
CA ASN A 99 -1.53 -25.82 -5.76
C ASN A 99 -2.58 -26.93 -5.97
N GLU A 100 -2.90 -27.19 -7.23
CA GLU A 100 -3.76 -28.29 -7.70
C GLU A 100 -3.35 -29.65 -7.08
N THR A 101 -2.04 -29.95 -7.05
CA THR A 101 -1.48 -31.15 -6.41
C THR A 101 -1.74 -31.25 -4.91
N ASP A 102 -2.00 -30.13 -4.23
CA ASP A 102 -2.31 -30.11 -2.80
C ASP A 102 -3.80 -30.27 -2.54
N ILE A 103 -4.67 -29.89 -3.51
CA ILE A 103 -6.07 -30.28 -3.51
C ILE A 103 -6.20 -31.80 -3.69
N VAL A 104 -5.45 -32.41 -4.61
CA VAL A 104 -5.44 -33.88 -4.78
C VAL A 104 -5.02 -34.58 -3.47
N LYS A 105 -3.99 -34.08 -2.77
CA LYS A 105 -3.61 -34.61 -1.44
C LYS A 105 -4.69 -34.43 -0.37
N LEU A 106 -5.47 -33.33 -0.42
CA LEU A 106 -6.59 -33.11 0.49
C LEU A 106 -7.74 -34.09 0.21
N ILE A 107 -8.06 -34.32 -1.07
CA ILE A 107 -9.01 -35.33 -1.53
C ILE A 107 -8.57 -36.72 -1.04
N ASP A 108 -7.32 -37.11 -1.29
CA ASP A 108 -6.77 -38.41 -0.87
C ASP A 108 -6.78 -38.58 0.65
N ALA A 109 -6.50 -37.51 1.41
CA ALA A 109 -6.54 -37.54 2.87
C ALA A 109 -7.97 -37.63 3.43
N GLU A 110 -8.95 -36.96 2.82
CA GLU A 110 -10.35 -37.01 3.23
C GLU A 110 -10.99 -38.37 2.87
N ASN A 111 -10.67 -38.91 1.68
CA ASN A 111 -11.02 -40.28 1.27
C ASN A 111 -10.33 -41.35 2.15
N SER A 112 -9.14 -41.09 2.66
CA SER A 112 -8.47 -41.98 3.62
C SER A 112 -9.06 -41.88 5.04
N ALA A 113 -9.71 -40.77 5.38
CA ALA A 113 -10.40 -40.58 6.67
C ALA A 113 -11.82 -41.17 6.65
N LEU A 114 -12.54 -41.07 5.52
CA LEU A 114 -13.76 -41.82 5.23
C LEU A 114 -13.39 -43.25 4.77
N GLY A 115 -12.92 -44.07 5.71
CA GLY A 115 -12.35 -45.40 5.45
C GLY A 115 -13.13 -46.23 4.40
N THR A 116 -12.43 -46.57 3.32
CA THR A 116 -12.95 -47.30 2.15
C THR A 116 -13.74 -48.56 2.51
N ALA A 117 -15.03 -48.60 2.15
CA ALA A 117 -15.84 -49.81 2.13
C ALA A 117 -17.04 -49.71 1.16
N ALA A 118 -16.78 -49.66 -0.15
CA ALA A 118 -17.75 -50.05 -1.20
C ALA A 118 -17.07 -50.25 -2.57
N GLU A 119 -16.53 -51.45 -2.83
CA GLU A 119 -16.45 -51.92 -4.22
C GLU A 119 -17.85 -52.36 -4.65
N GLY A 120 -18.41 -51.76 -5.70
CA GLY A 120 -19.62 -52.28 -6.35
C GLY A 120 -20.56 -51.22 -6.91
N THR A 121 -20.76 -51.26 -8.23
CA THR A 121 -21.74 -50.49 -9.03
C THR A 121 -21.59 -48.97 -9.04
N LEU A 122 -21.58 -48.40 -10.25
CA LEU A 122 -21.85 -46.97 -10.48
C LEU A 122 -23.19 -46.62 -9.80
N PRO A 123 -23.27 -45.54 -9.01
CA PRO A 123 -24.56 -45.10 -8.48
C PRO A 123 -25.45 -44.65 -9.63
N GLU A 124 -26.62 -45.27 -9.77
CA GLU A 124 -27.67 -44.74 -10.63
C GLU A 124 -28.03 -43.33 -10.15
N CYS A 125 -28.11 -42.38 -11.09
CA CYS A 125 -28.50 -40.99 -10.86
C CYS A 125 -29.96 -40.87 -10.39
N ASN A 126 -30.21 -41.18 -9.11
CA ASN A 126 -31.49 -40.98 -8.44
C ASN A 126 -31.73 -39.51 -8.02
N VAL A 127 -31.03 -38.58 -8.67
CA VAL A 127 -31.07 -37.13 -8.41
C VAL A 127 -31.56 -36.46 -9.69
N ASN A 128 -32.67 -35.71 -9.60
CA ASN A 128 -33.18 -34.97 -10.75
C ASN A 128 -32.19 -33.86 -11.14
N VAL A 129 -32.20 -33.50 -12.43
CA VAL A 129 -31.39 -32.40 -12.97
C VAL A 129 -31.73 -31.06 -12.29
N ASP A 130 -32.97 -30.91 -11.82
CA ASP A 130 -33.49 -29.72 -11.12
C ASP A 130 -33.28 -29.75 -9.58
N ASP A 131 -32.70 -30.81 -9.01
CA ASP A 131 -32.50 -30.90 -7.55
C ASP A 131 -31.44 -29.89 -7.06
N PRO A 132 -31.70 -29.15 -5.96
CA PRO A 132 -30.78 -28.14 -5.44
C PRO A 132 -29.36 -28.66 -5.22
N ILE A 133 -28.38 -27.80 -5.50
CA ILE A 133 -26.96 -28.13 -5.35
C ILE A 133 -26.56 -27.88 -3.89
N ASP A 134 -26.12 -28.93 -3.18
CA ASP A 134 -25.58 -28.77 -1.84
C ASP A 134 -24.16 -28.21 -1.91
N CYS A 135 -24.05 -26.89 -1.72
CA CYS A 135 -22.76 -26.21 -1.62
C CYS A 135 -21.91 -26.65 -0.42
N ARG A 136 -22.35 -27.58 0.44
CA ARG A 136 -21.54 -28.16 1.52
C ARG A 136 -20.89 -29.50 1.15
N ASP A 137 -21.25 -30.06 0.00
CA ASP A 137 -20.66 -31.27 -0.55
C ASP A 137 -19.15 -31.05 -0.81
N PRO A 138 -18.26 -31.92 -0.29
CA PRO A 138 -16.82 -31.87 -0.59
C PRO A 138 -16.51 -31.93 -2.08
N GLU A 139 -17.25 -32.71 -2.89
CA GLU A 139 -17.00 -32.81 -4.34
C GLU A 139 -17.26 -31.47 -5.04
N VAL A 140 -18.38 -30.81 -4.70
CA VAL A 140 -18.72 -29.46 -5.18
C VAL A 140 -17.63 -28.46 -4.76
N PHE A 141 -17.16 -28.52 -3.52
CA PHE A 141 -16.11 -27.62 -3.03
C PHE A 141 -14.77 -27.83 -3.75
N HIS A 142 -14.35 -29.08 -3.93
CA HIS A 142 -13.10 -29.42 -4.61
C HIS A 142 -13.12 -28.99 -6.08
N PHE A 143 -14.21 -29.26 -6.79
CA PHE A 143 -14.40 -28.84 -8.17
C PHE A 143 -14.40 -27.30 -8.33
N MET A 144 -15.05 -26.58 -7.40
CA MET A 144 -14.99 -25.11 -7.35
C MET A 144 -13.55 -24.60 -7.13
N MET A 145 -12.76 -25.23 -6.26
CA MET A 145 -11.36 -24.82 -6.04
C MET A 145 -10.48 -25.09 -7.26
N GLU A 146 -10.56 -26.29 -7.85
CA GLU A 146 -9.84 -26.70 -9.05
C GLU A 146 -10.11 -25.72 -10.21
N THR A 147 -11.37 -25.50 -10.55
CA THR A 147 -11.78 -24.55 -11.61
C THR A 147 -11.30 -23.12 -11.31
N THR A 148 -11.21 -22.73 -10.03
CA THR A 148 -10.68 -21.41 -9.65
C THR A 148 -9.17 -21.31 -9.85
N ILE A 149 -8.41 -22.36 -9.53
CA ILE A 149 -6.96 -22.42 -9.78
C ILE A 149 -6.66 -22.40 -11.28
N GLU A 150 -7.38 -23.18 -12.07
CA GLU A 150 -7.25 -23.19 -13.53
C GLU A 150 -7.55 -21.81 -14.15
N ARG A 151 -8.56 -21.11 -13.63
CA ARG A 151 -9.03 -19.83 -14.17
C ARG A 151 -8.10 -18.66 -13.87
N PHE A 152 -7.38 -18.69 -12.75
CA PHE A 152 -6.49 -17.62 -12.28
C PHE A 152 -5.06 -18.14 -12.07
N LYS A 153 -4.37 -18.42 -13.17
CA LYS A 153 -3.01 -18.99 -13.16
C LYS A 153 -1.95 -18.05 -12.59
N ASP A 154 -2.22 -16.75 -12.51
CA ASP A 154 -1.28 -15.71 -12.09
C ASP A 154 -1.46 -15.24 -10.64
N ILE A 155 -2.22 -16.00 -9.85
CA ILE A 155 -2.31 -15.81 -8.40
C ILE A 155 -1.88 -17.07 -7.61
N HIS A 156 -1.30 -16.86 -6.44
CA HIS A 156 -1.05 -17.88 -5.42
C HIS A 156 -2.21 -17.87 -4.42
N PHE A 157 -2.88 -19.01 -4.27
CA PHE A 157 -3.95 -19.20 -3.28
C PHE A 157 -3.35 -19.62 -1.95
N TYR A 158 -3.77 -18.98 -0.85
CA TYR A 158 -3.34 -19.30 0.51
C TYR A 158 -4.41 -20.04 1.30
N ARG A 159 -5.67 -19.72 1.06
CA ARG A 159 -6.81 -20.32 1.77
C ARG A 159 -8.10 -20.09 1.01
N PHE A 160 -8.79 -21.19 0.69
CA PHE A 160 -10.20 -21.15 0.35
C PHE A 160 -11.06 -21.15 1.62
N GLY A 161 -12.17 -20.43 1.58
CA GLY A 161 -13.23 -20.45 2.58
C GLY A 161 -14.28 -21.50 2.21
N LYS A 162 -14.95 -22.08 3.22
CA LYS A 162 -16.02 -23.04 2.97
C LYS A 162 -17.12 -22.41 2.10
N PRO A 163 -17.55 -23.05 1.00
CA PRO A 163 -18.64 -22.58 0.18
C PRO A 163 -19.95 -22.50 0.96
N VAL A 164 -20.82 -21.58 0.51
CA VAL A 164 -22.16 -21.35 1.07
C VAL A 164 -23.16 -21.21 -0.07
N ARG A 165 -24.44 -21.43 0.21
CA ARG A 165 -25.52 -21.25 -0.78
C ARG A 165 -25.56 -19.79 -1.26
N GLY A 166 -25.63 -19.60 -2.57
CA GLY A 166 -25.77 -18.30 -3.23
C GLY A 166 -27.20 -17.77 -3.15
N SER A 167 -27.61 -16.98 -4.16
CA SER A 167 -28.99 -16.47 -4.23
C SER A 167 -30.01 -17.51 -4.70
N ASN A 168 -29.58 -18.48 -5.52
CA ASN A 168 -30.43 -19.50 -6.15
C ASN A 168 -29.92 -20.92 -5.83
N ASP A 169 -30.77 -21.90 -6.04
CA ASP A 169 -30.55 -23.33 -5.71
C ASP A 169 -29.47 -24.01 -6.55
N SER A 170 -29.09 -23.40 -7.68
CA SER A 170 -27.98 -23.79 -8.56
C SER A 170 -26.72 -22.94 -8.37
N THR A 171 -26.63 -22.12 -7.31
CA THR A 171 -25.53 -21.19 -7.09
C THR A 171 -24.85 -21.37 -5.74
N CYS A 172 -23.52 -21.34 -5.76
CA CYS A 172 -22.67 -21.40 -4.56
C CYS A 172 -21.74 -20.19 -4.52
N ASP A 173 -21.65 -19.52 -3.36
CA ASP A 173 -20.71 -18.43 -3.13
C ASP A 173 -19.49 -18.99 -2.40
N MET A 174 -18.27 -18.74 -2.92
CA MET A 174 -17.00 -19.13 -2.30
C MET A 174 -16.04 -17.95 -2.21
N ALA A 175 -15.32 -17.85 -1.10
CA ALA A 175 -14.30 -16.84 -0.86
C ALA A 175 -12.90 -17.45 -0.80
N TRP A 176 -11.87 -16.69 -1.16
CA TRP A 176 -10.48 -17.10 -0.99
C TRP A 176 -9.56 -15.93 -0.64
N ARG A 177 -8.40 -16.27 -0.07
CA ARG A 177 -7.27 -15.36 0.12
C ARG A 177 -6.16 -15.72 -0.84
N PHE A 178 -5.63 -14.73 -1.54
CA PHE A 178 -4.60 -14.90 -2.56
C PHE A 178 -3.59 -13.76 -2.55
N ARG A 179 -2.53 -13.92 -3.36
CA ARG A 179 -1.58 -12.88 -3.74
C ARG A 179 -1.18 -13.06 -5.21
N PRO A 180 -0.97 -12.00 -6.00
CA PRO A 180 -0.45 -12.13 -7.37
C PRO A 180 0.95 -12.74 -7.38
N LYS A 181 1.28 -13.59 -8.37
CA LYS A 181 2.58 -14.27 -8.47
C LYS A 181 3.76 -13.29 -8.58
N GLU A 182 3.59 -12.26 -9.41
CA GLU A 182 4.59 -11.22 -9.65
C GLU A 182 4.37 -9.97 -8.76
N GLY A 183 3.49 -10.08 -7.76
CA GLY A 183 3.11 -8.97 -6.89
C GLY A 183 4.25 -8.52 -5.96
N LYS A 184 4.91 -7.41 -6.31
CA LYS A 184 6.03 -6.81 -5.55
C LYS A 184 5.69 -6.50 -4.08
N ILE A 185 4.44 -6.08 -3.80
CA ILE A 185 3.93 -5.68 -2.47
C ILE A 185 3.55 -6.91 -1.63
N ALA A 186 3.89 -6.89 -0.33
CA ALA A 186 3.50 -7.91 0.65
C ALA A 186 2.07 -7.73 1.20
N SER A 187 1.06 -7.68 0.31
CA SER A 187 -0.35 -7.59 0.67
C SER A 187 -1.11 -8.89 0.42
N PHE A 188 -2.14 -9.15 1.23
CA PHE A 188 -3.11 -10.22 0.96
C PHE A 188 -4.37 -9.64 0.32
N TYR A 189 -4.88 -10.33 -0.69
CA TYR A 189 -6.14 -9.98 -1.33
C TYR A 189 -7.20 -11.02 -0.97
N LYS A 190 -8.45 -10.57 -0.88
CA LYS A 190 -9.62 -11.40 -0.61
C LYS A 190 -10.64 -11.19 -1.71
N ASP A 191 -10.99 -12.28 -2.37
CA ASP A 191 -12.08 -12.32 -3.35
C ASP A 191 -13.18 -13.25 -2.84
N TYR A 192 -14.40 -13.03 -3.32
CA TYR A 192 -15.55 -13.88 -3.06
C TYR A 192 -16.48 -13.81 -4.26
N ARG A 193 -16.70 -14.96 -4.90
CA ARG A 193 -17.44 -15.04 -6.16
C ARG A 193 -18.59 -16.02 -6.07
N ARG A 194 -19.61 -15.74 -6.89
CA ARG A 194 -20.72 -16.64 -7.15
C ARG A 194 -20.34 -17.59 -8.28
N PHE A 195 -20.60 -18.87 -8.09
CA PHE A 195 -20.45 -19.91 -9.08
C PHE A 195 -21.85 -20.38 -9.49
N VAL A 196 -22.09 -20.45 -10.80
CA VAL A 196 -23.31 -21.06 -11.37
C VAL A 196 -22.96 -22.48 -11.76
N ILE A 197 -23.58 -23.45 -11.10
CA ILE A 197 -23.26 -24.87 -11.24
C ILE A 197 -24.48 -25.58 -11.80
N THR A 198 -24.27 -26.55 -12.70
CA THR A 198 -25.32 -27.43 -13.23
C THR A 198 -24.89 -28.88 -13.18
N ARG A 199 -25.86 -29.76 -12.91
CA ARG A 199 -25.72 -31.21 -12.94
C ARG A 199 -26.21 -31.73 -14.29
N SER A 200 -25.40 -32.52 -14.99
CA SER A 200 -25.83 -33.18 -16.23
C SER A 200 -26.74 -34.39 -15.94
N ALA A 201 -27.43 -34.90 -16.96
CA ALA A 201 -28.19 -36.15 -16.87
C ALA A 201 -27.31 -37.38 -16.52
N ASN A 202 -25.98 -37.26 -16.60
CA ASN A 202 -25.02 -38.29 -16.21
C ASN A 202 -24.43 -38.03 -14.81
N CYS A 203 -25.09 -37.23 -13.97
CA CYS A 203 -24.63 -36.71 -12.67
C CYS A 203 -23.34 -35.86 -12.68
N THR A 204 -22.69 -35.65 -13.82
CA THR A 204 -21.46 -34.83 -13.86
C THR A 204 -21.79 -33.37 -13.53
N LEU A 205 -21.12 -32.82 -12.52
CA LEU A 205 -21.18 -31.40 -12.20
C LEU A 205 -20.39 -30.58 -13.24
N SER A 206 -20.87 -29.38 -13.53
CA SER A 206 -20.25 -28.44 -14.46
C SER A 206 -20.47 -27.01 -13.96
N ILE A 207 -19.41 -26.20 -13.93
CA ILE A 207 -19.51 -24.77 -13.64
C ILE A 207 -19.76 -24.06 -14.97
N ILE A 208 -20.95 -23.46 -15.13
CA ILE A 208 -21.31 -22.67 -16.31
C ILE A 208 -20.55 -21.34 -16.30
N SER A 209 -20.48 -20.70 -15.14
CA SER A 209 -19.81 -19.42 -15.00
C SER A 209 -19.35 -19.17 -13.57
N ILE A 210 -18.23 -18.44 -13.48
CA ILE A 210 -17.76 -17.78 -12.28
C ILE A 210 -18.13 -16.31 -12.44
N GLY A 211 -18.75 -15.72 -11.42
CA GLY A 211 -19.12 -14.31 -11.40
C GLY A 211 -17.92 -13.36 -11.41
N GLU A 212 -18.22 -12.07 -11.37
CA GLU A 212 -17.22 -11.03 -11.23
C GLU A 212 -16.66 -10.95 -9.79
N TYR A 213 -15.63 -10.11 -9.60
CA TYR A 213 -15.06 -9.79 -8.30
C TYR A 213 -16.17 -9.43 -7.29
N HIS A 214 -16.11 -10.01 -6.09
CA HIS A 214 -17.03 -9.73 -4.98
C HIS A 214 -18.52 -10.06 -5.20
N THR A 215 -18.89 -10.76 -6.28
CA THR A 215 -20.28 -11.22 -6.50
C THR A 215 -20.80 -12.23 -5.45
N GLY A 216 -19.90 -12.95 -4.78
CA GLY A 216 -20.21 -14.02 -3.83
C GLY A 216 -20.54 -13.52 -2.42
N VAL A 217 -21.44 -12.55 -2.30
CA VAL A 217 -21.67 -11.78 -1.06
C VAL A 217 -22.00 -12.63 0.17
N ASN A 218 -22.59 -13.83 0.00
CA ASN A 218 -22.89 -14.71 1.14
C ASN A 218 -21.63 -15.30 1.78
N ALA A 219 -20.53 -15.42 1.02
CA ALA A 219 -19.22 -15.87 1.51
C ALA A 219 -18.41 -14.73 2.19
N ARG A 220 -18.88 -13.47 2.13
CA ARG A 220 -18.25 -12.30 2.77
C ARG A 220 -18.33 -12.41 4.30
N LYS A 221 -17.31 -13.01 4.92
CA LYS A 221 -17.17 -13.01 6.40
C LYS A 221 -17.15 -11.57 6.93
N ARG A 222 -18.22 -11.18 7.63
CA ARG A 222 -18.29 -9.95 8.43
C ARG A 222 -17.48 -10.13 9.72
N LYS A 223 -16.53 -9.22 10.01
CA LYS A 223 -15.92 -9.14 11.34
C LYS A 223 -17.01 -8.75 12.34
N LYS A 224 -17.10 -9.45 13.48
CA LYS A 224 -17.81 -8.92 14.64
C LYS A 224 -16.93 -7.83 15.25
N ASN A 225 -17.50 -6.66 15.54
CA ASN A 225 -16.75 -5.53 16.11
C ASN A 225 -15.90 -6.00 17.29
N PRO A 226 -14.55 -5.86 17.24
CA PRO A 226 -13.74 -6.04 18.43
C PRO A 226 -14.16 -4.96 19.43
N LYS A 227 -14.28 -5.34 20.71
CA LYS A 227 -14.40 -4.34 21.77
C LYS A 227 -13.08 -3.57 21.82
N HIS A 228 -13.14 -2.25 21.69
CA HIS A 228 -12.00 -1.40 21.99
C HIS A 228 -11.61 -1.65 23.45
N ASN A 229 -10.36 -2.06 23.66
CA ASN A 229 -9.65 -1.93 24.91
C ASN A 229 -8.45 -1.04 24.58
N PHE A 230 -8.47 0.22 24.99
CA PHE A 230 -7.36 1.15 24.72
C PHE A 230 -6.05 0.84 25.48
N GLU A 231 -6.02 -0.21 26.32
CA GLU A 231 -4.81 -0.74 26.93
C GLU A 231 -4.38 -2.09 26.30
N LYS A 232 -3.56 -2.01 25.24
CA LYS A 232 -2.60 -3.08 24.91
C LYS A 232 -1.19 -2.61 25.28
N LYS A 233 -0.60 -3.25 26.30
CA LYS A 233 0.83 -3.14 26.62
C LYS A 233 1.68 -3.38 25.37
N MET A 234 2.73 -2.58 25.20
CA MET A 234 3.70 -2.66 24.09
C MET A 234 4.44 -4.00 23.94
N GLU A 235 4.36 -4.91 24.92
CA GLU A 235 5.16 -6.14 25.02
C GLU A 235 4.78 -7.27 24.02
N GLN A 236 3.88 -7.03 23.05
CA GLN A 236 3.52 -7.99 21.98
C GLN A 236 3.61 -7.44 20.55
N LEU A 237 4.17 -6.24 20.33
CA LEU A 237 4.20 -5.63 19.00
C LEU A 237 5.27 -6.23 18.05
N GLU A 238 6.24 -7.00 18.56
CA GLU A 238 7.44 -7.37 17.79
C GLU A 238 7.32 -8.60 16.84
N LYS A 239 6.19 -9.34 16.81
CA LYS A 239 6.13 -10.62 16.05
C LYS A 239 4.91 -10.88 15.16
N ALA A 240 4.10 -9.87 14.85
CA ALA A 240 3.09 -9.99 13.80
C ALA A 240 2.93 -8.66 13.06
N VAL A 241 3.71 -8.48 11.98
CA VAL A 241 3.39 -7.47 10.96
C VAL A 241 2.06 -7.89 10.34
N SER A 242 0.96 -7.24 10.77
CA SER A 242 -0.37 -7.48 10.24
C SER A 242 -0.47 -6.92 8.83
N LEU A 243 -0.17 -7.75 7.83
CA LEU A 243 -0.23 -7.35 6.44
C LEU A 243 -1.62 -6.82 6.06
N PRO A 244 -1.71 -5.82 5.16
CA PRO A 244 -2.98 -5.35 4.64
C PRO A 244 -3.77 -6.50 4.02
N VAL A 245 -5.07 -6.55 4.32
CA VAL A 245 -6.04 -7.45 3.67
C VAL A 245 -7.03 -6.61 2.89
N VAL A 246 -6.82 -6.54 1.58
CA VAL A 246 -7.72 -5.86 0.63
C VAL A 246 -8.95 -6.76 0.40
N GLY A 247 -10.14 -6.18 0.25
CA GLY A 247 -11.42 -6.90 0.16
C GLY A 247 -12.09 -7.23 1.50
N GLU A 248 -11.81 -6.49 2.57
CA GLU A 248 -12.57 -6.53 3.83
C GLU A 248 -13.35 -5.24 4.08
N VAL A 249 -14.50 -5.35 4.76
CA VAL A 249 -15.33 -4.19 5.16
C VAL A 249 -14.50 -3.20 5.97
N VAL A 250 -14.54 -1.92 5.60
CA VAL A 250 -13.85 -0.83 6.28
C VAL A 250 -14.60 -0.42 7.56
N ASN A 251 -13.87 -0.16 8.64
CA ASN A 251 -14.43 0.31 9.90
C ASN A 251 -14.19 1.81 10.10
N ASP A 252 -15.16 2.63 9.67
CA ASP A 252 -15.11 4.09 9.74
C ASP A 252 -15.26 4.68 11.17
N SER A 253 -15.37 3.84 12.21
CA SER A 253 -15.52 4.29 13.61
C SER A 253 -14.35 5.16 14.06
N LEU A 254 -14.65 6.31 14.67
CA LEU A 254 -13.64 7.22 15.23
C LEU A 254 -13.11 6.71 16.58
N PRO A 255 -11.85 7.01 16.95
CA PRO A 255 -11.32 6.71 18.28
C PRO A 255 -12.05 7.56 19.33
N VAL A 256 -12.78 6.90 20.24
CA VAL A 256 -13.50 7.56 21.33
C VAL A 256 -12.69 7.48 22.62
N VAL A 257 -12.54 8.61 23.31
CA VAL A 257 -11.89 8.63 24.63
C VAL A 257 -12.81 8.02 25.68
N GLU A 258 -12.37 6.92 26.29
CA GLU A 258 -13.24 6.06 27.13
C GLU A 258 -13.64 6.69 28.48
N SER A 259 -12.92 7.70 28.99
CA SER A 259 -13.20 8.34 30.29
C SER A 259 -12.55 9.72 30.47
N GLU A 260 -13.15 10.56 31.33
CA GLU A 260 -12.60 11.86 31.79
C GLU A 260 -11.18 11.71 32.37
N SER A 261 -10.94 10.66 33.17
CA SER A 261 -9.61 10.37 33.70
C SER A 261 -8.58 10.01 32.63
N SER A 262 -8.97 9.30 31.57
CA SER A 262 -8.07 9.02 30.44
C SER A 262 -7.72 10.29 29.67
N PHE A 263 -8.67 11.21 29.51
CA PHE A 263 -8.44 12.48 28.83
C PHE A 263 -7.52 13.42 29.63
N SER A 264 -7.78 13.58 30.94
CA SER A 264 -7.05 14.55 31.77
C SER A 264 -5.61 14.15 32.08
N HIS A 265 -5.28 12.86 32.01
CA HIS A 265 -3.91 12.36 32.04
C HIS A 265 -3.25 12.32 30.64
N GLY A 266 -4.05 12.51 29.59
CA GLY A 266 -3.59 12.54 28.20
C GLY A 266 -2.72 13.76 27.89
N LYS A 267 -1.75 13.56 27.00
CA LYS A 267 -0.96 14.65 26.42
C LYS A 267 -1.22 14.71 24.92
N TYR A 268 -1.47 15.91 24.43
CA TYR A 268 -1.94 16.18 23.08
C TYR A 268 -1.01 17.15 22.36
N LEU A 269 -0.90 16.96 21.04
CA LEU A 269 -0.27 17.90 20.11
C LEU A 269 -1.29 18.19 19.01
N LEU A 270 -1.58 19.47 18.78
CA LEU A 270 -2.45 19.93 17.71
C LEU A 270 -1.71 20.95 16.84
N TYR A 271 -1.85 20.79 15.53
CA TYR A 271 -1.45 21.77 14.54
C TYR A 271 -2.70 22.51 14.03
N GLU A 272 -2.62 23.83 13.89
CA GLU A 272 -3.72 24.68 13.42
C GLU A 272 -3.21 25.71 12.40
N MET A 273 -4.03 25.99 11.38
CA MET A 273 -3.73 26.94 10.29
C MET A 273 -2.46 26.55 9.50
N GLY A 274 -1.81 27.49 8.82
CA GLY A 274 -0.59 27.25 8.04
C GLY A 274 -0.76 27.34 6.52
N GLY A 275 0.37 27.30 5.83
CA GLY A 275 0.47 27.41 4.37
C GLY A 275 0.15 26.11 3.63
N ASP A 276 0.05 24.99 4.35
CA ASP A 276 -0.22 23.64 3.83
C ASP A 276 -1.64 23.48 3.27
N LYS A 277 -2.52 24.42 3.63
CA LYS A 277 -3.92 24.42 3.25
C LYS A 277 -4.10 24.50 1.72
N CYS A 278 -4.90 23.58 1.18
CA CYS A 278 -5.21 23.44 -0.25
C CYS A 278 -3.98 23.26 -1.17
N LYS A 279 -2.85 22.76 -0.62
CA LYS A 279 -1.69 22.34 -1.41
C LYS A 279 -1.90 20.93 -1.97
N SER A 280 -0.97 20.46 -2.83
CA SER A 280 -1.01 19.11 -3.38
C SER A 280 -1.04 18.04 -2.27
N MET A 281 -1.62 16.87 -2.53
CA MET A 281 -1.79 15.85 -1.49
C MET A 281 -0.44 15.40 -0.90
N ASN A 282 0.63 15.41 -1.68
CA ASN A 282 1.99 15.13 -1.20
C ASN A 282 2.49 16.18 -0.21
N HIS A 283 2.20 17.46 -0.44
CA HIS A 283 2.56 18.54 0.47
C HIS A 283 1.80 18.37 1.78
N TYR A 284 0.51 18.07 1.72
CA TYR A 284 -0.28 17.71 2.88
C TYR A 284 0.32 16.50 3.63
N LEU A 285 0.62 15.39 2.94
CA LEU A 285 1.21 14.18 3.54
C LEU A 285 2.58 14.44 4.18
N TRP A 286 3.45 15.19 3.51
CA TRP A 286 4.78 15.58 3.99
C TRP A 286 4.71 16.35 5.32
N SER A 287 3.76 17.29 5.39
CA SER A 287 3.48 18.09 6.59
C SER A 287 2.76 17.31 7.69
N PHE A 288 1.76 16.48 7.33
CA PHE A 288 1.05 15.62 8.26
C PHE A 288 2.00 14.61 8.94
N LEU A 289 2.91 14.00 8.18
CA LEU A 289 3.89 13.05 8.72
C LEU A 289 4.99 13.74 9.54
N CYS A 290 5.29 15.02 9.28
CA CYS A 290 6.11 15.81 10.20
C CYS A 290 5.40 16.00 11.55
N ALA A 291 4.12 16.42 11.54
CA ALA A 291 3.32 16.57 12.76
C ALA A 291 3.16 15.25 13.54
N LEU A 292 2.95 14.13 12.82
CA LEU A 292 2.86 12.79 13.42
C LEU A 292 4.20 12.32 14.00
N GLY A 293 5.31 12.58 13.30
CA GLY A 293 6.66 12.30 13.80
C GLY A 293 6.98 13.10 15.06
N GLU A 294 6.60 14.39 15.12
CA GLU A 294 6.75 15.19 16.34
C GLU A 294 5.89 14.64 17.49
N ALA A 295 4.63 14.26 17.22
CA ALA A 295 3.75 13.69 18.23
C ALA A 295 4.36 12.41 18.85
N GLN A 296 4.91 11.53 18.01
CA GLN A 296 5.64 10.34 18.45
C GLN A 296 6.89 10.70 19.26
N TYR A 297 7.70 11.65 18.80
CA TYR A 297 8.91 12.10 19.50
C TYR A 297 8.61 12.69 20.89
N LEU A 298 7.54 13.48 21.01
CA LEU A 298 7.09 14.09 22.27
C LEU A 298 6.29 13.13 23.18
N ASN A 299 6.00 11.90 22.71
CA ASN A 299 5.08 10.95 23.32
C ASN A 299 3.71 11.59 23.65
N ARG A 300 3.08 12.17 22.62
CA ARG A 300 1.77 12.85 22.66
C ARG A 300 0.84 12.26 21.61
N THR A 301 -0.46 12.24 21.91
CA THR A 301 -1.50 11.94 20.93
C THR A 301 -1.61 13.09 19.93
N LEU A 302 -1.48 12.80 18.63
CA LEU A 302 -1.73 13.80 17.59
C LEU A 302 -3.24 14.01 17.47
N VAL A 303 -3.69 15.25 17.66
CA VAL A 303 -5.05 15.66 17.30
C VAL A 303 -5.02 16.09 15.84
N MET A 304 -5.78 15.41 14.98
CA MET A 304 -5.83 15.67 13.54
C MET A 304 -7.23 16.08 13.08
N ASP A 305 -7.30 17.03 12.15
CA ASP A 305 -8.55 17.28 11.42
C ASP A 305 -8.71 16.20 10.34
N LEU A 306 -9.88 15.54 10.32
CA LEU A 306 -10.27 14.61 9.27
C LEU A 306 -10.72 15.32 7.99
N LYS A 307 -10.88 16.65 8.01
CA LYS A 307 -11.25 17.46 6.85
C LYS A 307 -10.01 18.00 6.16
N ILE A 308 -9.75 17.49 4.96
CA ILE A 308 -8.69 17.95 4.06
C ILE A 308 -9.28 18.97 3.07
N CYS A 309 -8.49 19.97 2.69
CA CYS A 309 -8.76 20.76 1.49
C CYS A 309 -8.08 20.11 0.28
N LEU A 310 -8.86 19.67 -0.70
CA LEU A 310 -8.35 19.16 -1.97
C LEU A 310 -7.95 20.33 -2.87
N SER A 311 -6.70 20.34 -3.30
CA SER A 311 -6.19 21.37 -4.21
C SER A 311 -6.88 21.32 -5.58
N SER A 312 -7.13 22.51 -6.13
CA SER A 312 -7.65 22.79 -7.46
C SER A 312 -7.02 21.96 -8.59
N ILE A 313 -5.74 21.57 -8.44
CA ILE A 313 -5.03 20.69 -9.40
C ILE A 313 -5.67 19.30 -9.58
N TYR A 314 -6.51 18.86 -8.65
CA TYR A 314 -7.23 17.58 -8.70
C TYR A 314 -8.73 17.74 -9.01
N THR A 315 -9.20 18.98 -9.21
CA THR A 315 -10.63 19.29 -9.37
C THR A 315 -10.95 19.60 -10.83
N SER A 316 -12.10 19.12 -11.31
CA SER A 316 -12.61 19.45 -12.65
C SER A 316 -13.00 20.93 -12.77
N SER A 317 -13.31 21.57 -11.63
CA SER A 317 -13.66 22.99 -11.49
C SER A 317 -12.46 23.95 -11.55
N ASN A 318 -11.22 23.45 -11.37
CA ASN A 318 -10.01 24.25 -11.12
C ASN A 318 -10.16 25.18 -9.89
N GLN A 319 -10.90 24.77 -8.87
CA GLN A 319 -11.08 25.50 -7.61
C GLN A 319 -10.75 24.60 -6.42
N ASP A 320 -10.20 25.17 -5.35
CA ASP A 320 -9.86 24.38 -4.16
C ASP A 320 -11.15 23.93 -3.44
N GLU A 321 -11.22 22.65 -3.06
CA GLU A 321 -12.42 22.02 -2.47
C GLU A 321 -12.18 21.62 -1.01
N GLU A 322 -12.79 22.40 -0.11
CA GLU A 322 -12.67 22.23 1.35
C GLU A 322 -13.53 21.07 1.88
N GLY A 323 -13.11 20.48 3.00
CA GLY A 323 -13.96 19.59 3.79
C GLY A 323 -14.06 18.15 3.29
N LYS A 324 -13.15 17.71 2.42
CA LYS A 324 -13.06 16.30 1.98
C LYS A 324 -12.61 15.43 3.15
N ASP A 325 -13.21 14.26 3.33
CA ASP A 325 -12.85 13.35 4.42
C ASP A 325 -11.54 12.60 4.13
N PHE A 326 -10.62 12.58 5.10
CA PHE A 326 -9.36 11.85 5.05
C PHE A 326 -9.54 10.37 4.66
N ARG A 327 -10.64 9.75 5.10
CA ARG A 327 -10.99 8.33 4.84
C ARG A 327 -11.32 8.04 3.37
N PHE A 328 -11.60 9.07 2.58
CA PHE A 328 -11.76 8.91 1.13
C PHE A 328 -10.43 8.52 0.46
N TYR A 329 -9.29 8.97 1.01
CA TYR A 329 -7.97 8.85 0.40
C TYR A 329 -7.05 7.86 1.11
N PHE A 330 -7.16 7.71 2.43
CA PHE A 330 -6.25 6.92 3.26
C PHE A 330 -6.97 5.96 4.23
N ASP A 331 -6.30 4.87 4.63
CA ASP A 331 -6.81 3.90 5.60
C ASP A 331 -6.66 4.41 7.05
N PHE A 332 -7.69 5.12 7.50
CA PHE A 332 -7.79 5.59 8.88
C PHE A 332 -7.93 4.44 9.91
N GLU A 333 -8.44 3.25 9.53
CA GLU A 333 -8.51 2.11 10.45
C GLU A 333 -7.09 1.61 10.76
N HIS A 334 -6.22 1.49 9.76
CA HIS A 334 -4.81 1.18 9.99
C HIS A 334 -4.11 2.27 10.83
N LEU A 335 -4.31 3.56 10.47
CA LEU A 335 -3.65 4.67 11.15
C LEU A 335 -4.02 4.76 12.64
N LYS A 336 -5.30 4.63 12.99
CA LYS A 336 -5.78 4.69 14.39
C LYS A 336 -5.40 3.46 15.23
N GLU A 337 -5.13 2.32 14.60
CA GLU A 337 -4.63 1.11 15.26
C GLU A 337 -3.11 1.15 15.46
N SER A 338 -2.39 1.90 14.62
CA SER A 338 -0.92 1.91 14.59
C SER A 338 -0.29 3.18 15.20
N ALA A 339 -1.06 4.25 15.40
CA ALA A 339 -0.60 5.50 15.99
C ALA A 339 -1.60 6.07 17.00
N SER A 340 -1.09 6.79 18.00
CA SER A 340 -1.90 7.56 18.95
C SER A 340 -2.45 8.83 18.28
N ILE A 341 -3.62 8.71 17.65
CA ILE A 341 -4.33 9.81 16.97
C ILE A 341 -5.76 10.00 17.52
N LEU A 342 -6.26 11.23 17.44
CA LEU A 342 -7.62 11.61 17.85
C LEU A 342 -8.22 12.61 16.85
N ASP A 343 -9.52 12.50 16.57
CA ASP A 343 -10.25 13.47 15.74
C ASP A 343 -10.35 14.85 16.44
N GLN A 344 -10.12 15.92 15.69
CA GLN A 344 -10.14 17.28 16.19
C GLN A 344 -11.54 17.72 16.67
N GLY A 345 -12.61 17.34 15.98
CA GLY A 345 -13.99 17.70 16.37
C GLY A 345 -14.39 17.07 17.70
N GLN A 346 -14.06 15.79 17.88
CA GLN A 346 -14.21 15.10 19.15
C GLN A 346 -13.30 15.67 20.24
N PHE A 347 -12.02 15.91 19.95
CA PHE A 347 -11.08 16.48 20.92
C PHE A 347 -11.58 17.81 21.50
N TRP A 348 -12.03 18.75 20.66
CA TRP A 348 -12.56 20.02 21.16
C TRP A 348 -13.85 19.85 21.96
N SER A 349 -14.75 18.95 21.52
CA SER A 349 -15.98 18.64 22.24
C SER A 349 -15.72 18.10 23.65
N ASP A 350 -14.63 17.35 23.84
CA ASP A 350 -14.24 16.77 25.13
C ASP A 350 -13.39 17.75 25.97
N TRP A 351 -12.51 18.52 25.32
CA TRP A 351 -11.74 19.60 25.92
C TRP A 351 -12.63 20.67 26.57
N GLU A 352 -13.69 21.13 25.89
CA GLU A 352 -14.62 22.15 26.43
C GLU A 352 -15.36 21.69 27.69
N LYS A 353 -15.60 20.37 27.84
CA LYS A 353 -16.22 19.77 29.02
C LYS A 353 -15.24 19.73 30.19
N TRP A 354 -14.04 19.20 29.95
CA TRP A 354 -13.13 18.77 31.02
C TRP A 354 -12.06 19.80 31.39
N GLN A 355 -11.67 20.72 30.48
CA GLN A 355 -10.68 21.76 30.78
C GLN A 355 -11.04 22.58 32.03
N LYS A 356 -12.33 22.86 32.24
CA LYS A 356 -12.84 23.65 33.38
C LYS A 356 -12.78 22.88 34.71
N ASN A 357 -12.93 21.55 34.67
CA ASN A 357 -12.88 20.68 35.85
C ASN A 357 -11.43 20.45 36.28
N ASP A 358 -10.60 19.99 35.33
CA ASP A 358 -9.26 19.46 35.60
C ASP A 358 -8.13 20.48 35.45
N ARG A 359 -8.46 21.73 35.07
CA ARG A 359 -7.52 22.85 34.88
C ARG A 359 -6.40 22.52 33.87
N LEU A 360 -6.78 21.90 32.75
CA LEU A 360 -5.84 21.46 31.72
C LEU A 360 -5.09 22.65 31.09
N GLY A 361 -3.75 22.58 31.14
CA GLY A 361 -2.85 23.59 30.59
C GLY A 361 -2.74 23.53 29.06
N LEU A 362 -2.60 24.70 28.43
CA LEU A 362 -2.42 24.87 26.99
C LEU A 362 -1.13 25.66 26.74
N HIS A 363 -0.21 25.08 26.00
CA HIS A 363 1.03 25.71 25.55
C HIS A 363 0.90 26.13 24.07
N LEU A 364 0.86 27.44 23.82
CA LEU A 364 0.78 27.98 22.45
C LEU A 364 2.19 28.16 21.88
N VAL A 365 2.39 27.71 20.64
CA VAL A 365 3.62 27.87 19.86
C VAL A 365 3.24 28.48 18.51
N ASP A 366 3.74 29.69 18.23
CA ASP A 366 3.44 30.48 17.03
C ASP A 366 4.59 30.54 16.02
N ASP A 367 5.78 30.07 16.39
CA ASP A 367 6.98 30.04 15.53
C ASP A 367 7.45 28.59 15.26
N PHE A 368 7.62 28.25 13.97
CA PHE A 368 8.15 26.97 13.51
C PHE A 368 9.59 26.69 14.01
N ARG A 369 10.35 27.74 14.32
CA ARG A 369 11.74 27.67 14.85
C ARG A 369 11.82 27.11 16.28
N VAL A 370 10.69 26.97 16.96
CA VAL A 370 10.61 26.23 18.21
C VAL A 370 10.68 24.73 17.89
N THR A 371 11.89 24.20 17.90
CA THR A 371 12.21 22.79 17.66
C THR A 371 11.52 21.85 18.67
N PRO A 372 11.08 20.64 18.27
CA PRO A 372 10.51 19.62 19.17
C PRO A 372 11.34 19.36 20.44
N MET A 373 12.68 19.38 20.33
CA MET A 373 13.60 19.19 21.46
C MET A 373 13.39 20.21 22.61
N LYS A 374 12.89 21.43 22.31
CA LYS A 374 12.56 22.47 23.31
C LYS A 374 11.20 22.24 23.96
N LEU A 375 10.35 21.42 23.36
CA LEU A 375 8.99 21.11 23.80
C LEU A 375 8.90 19.82 24.62
N ALA A 376 9.97 19.02 24.67
CA ALA A 376 10.03 17.75 25.41
C ALA A 376 9.70 17.93 26.92
N ASP A 377 10.16 19.01 27.54
CA ASP A 377 9.95 19.31 28.96
C ASP A 377 8.58 19.97 29.26
N VAL A 378 7.78 20.30 28.23
CA VAL A 378 6.48 20.97 28.41
C VAL A 378 5.49 20.02 29.07
N LYS A 379 5.00 20.44 30.24
CA LYS A 379 4.06 19.68 31.09
C LYS A 379 2.59 19.91 30.76
N ASP A 380 2.28 20.96 29.99
CA ASP A 380 0.91 21.29 29.59
C ASP A 380 0.25 20.13 28.82
N ALA A 381 -1.06 19.95 29.06
CA ALA A 381 -1.84 18.87 28.48
C ALA A 381 -1.90 18.99 26.96
N LEU A 382 -2.17 20.20 26.44
CA LEU A 382 -2.18 20.49 25.01
C LEU A 382 -0.96 21.35 24.63
N ILE A 383 -0.22 20.93 23.61
CA ILE A 383 0.64 21.82 22.81
C ILE A 383 -0.14 22.18 21.54
N LEU A 384 -0.36 23.47 21.31
CA LEU A 384 -1.00 24.01 20.13
C LEU A 384 0.03 24.75 19.29
N ARG A 385 0.42 24.18 18.14
CA ARG A 385 1.20 24.87 17.12
C ARG A 385 0.26 25.61 16.18
N LYS A 386 0.30 26.94 16.18
CA LYS A 386 -0.58 27.80 15.40
C LYS A 386 0.22 28.57 14.36
N PHE A 387 0.05 28.24 13.09
CA PHE A 387 0.81 28.85 12.00
C PHE A 387 0.08 30.05 11.40
N GLY A 388 0.82 31.00 10.82
CA GLY A 388 0.22 32.11 10.07
C GLY A 388 -0.44 31.65 8.76
N SER A 389 -1.22 32.51 8.12
CA SER A 389 -1.84 32.24 6.81
C SER A 389 -1.01 32.73 5.60
N ALA A 390 0.02 33.55 5.82
CA ALA A 390 0.82 34.16 4.75
C ALA A 390 2.12 33.40 4.49
N GLU A 391 2.38 33.09 3.21
CA GLU A 391 3.70 32.69 2.71
C GLU A 391 4.69 33.87 2.81
N PRO A 392 6.02 33.63 2.94
CA PRO A 392 6.70 32.34 3.08
C PRO A 392 6.89 31.90 4.54
N ASP A 393 7.27 30.62 4.72
CA ASP A 393 7.72 30.01 5.99
C ASP A 393 6.63 29.71 7.06
N ASN A 394 5.39 29.48 6.64
CA ASN A 394 4.27 29.09 7.51
C ASN A 394 3.79 27.63 7.32
N TYR A 395 4.65 26.75 6.81
CA TYR A 395 4.34 25.33 6.55
C TYR A 395 4.71 24.41 7.72
N TRP A 396 3.91 23.40 8.00
CA TRP A 396 4.14 22.47 9.11
C TRP A 396 5.44 21.67 8.94
N TYR A 397 5.77 21.24 7.72
CA TYR A 397 6.98 20.45 7.45
C TYR A 397 8.28 21.14 7.86
N ARG A 398 8.30 22.49 7.95
CA ARG A 398 9.45 23.26 8.44
C ARG A 398 9.88 22.88 9.85
N VAL A 399 8.98 22.34 10.68
CA VAL A 399 9.29 21.87 12.04
C VAL A 399 10.26 20.68 12.02
N CYS A 400 10.29 19.91 10.93
CA CYS A 400 11.13 18.72 10.76
C CYS A 400 12.34 18.95 9.83
N GLU A 401 12.68 20.21 9.51
CA GLU A 401 13.85 20.56 8.70
C GLU A 401 15.05 21.02 9.55
N GLY A 402 16.27 20.74 9.09
CA GLY A 402 17.49 21.27 9.70
C GLY A 402 17.91 20.48 10.93
N GLU A 403 17.99 21.12 12.10
CA GLU A 403 18.45 20.48 13.34
C GLU A 403 17.53 19.36 13.85
N THR A 404 16.27 19.34 13.38
CA THR A 404 15.23 18.38 13.80
C THR A 404 15.13 17.17 12.88
N GLU A 405 15.61 17.28 11.64
CA GLU A 405 15.59 16.24 10.61
C GLU A 405 16.23 14.90 11.04
N PRO A 406 17.38 14.84 11.74
CA PRO A 406 17.95 13.57 12.21
C PRO A 406 17.28 13.02 13.49
N VAL A 407 16.35 13.76 14.10
CA VAL A 407 15.71 13.43 15.38
C VAL A 407 14.26 13.00 15.18
N VAL A 408 13.51 13.74 14.37
CA VAL A 408 12.08 13.53 14.10
C VAL A 408 11.91 12.84 12.75
N LYS A 409 11.72 11.53 12.81
CA LYS A 409 11.46 10.70 11.63
C LYS A 409 10.01 10.87 11.17
N ARG A 410 9.81 11.04 9.87
CA ARG A 410 8.48 10.97 9.23
C ARG A 410 8.05 9.50 9.11
N PRO A 411 6.97 9.05 9.77
CA PRO A 411 6.62 7.63 9.81
C PRO A 411 5.78 7.22 8.58
N TRP A 412 6.38 7.29 7.38
CA TRP A 412 5.75 6.93 6.09
C TRP A 412 5.04 5.57 6.10
N HIS A 413 5.55 4.63 6.89
CA HIS A 413 5.02 3.27 7.03
C HIS A 413 3.60 3.20 7.63
N LEU A 414 3.10 4.27 8.28
CA LEU A 414 1.80 4.31 8.97
C LEU A 414 0.65 4.87 8.11
N ILE A 415 0.94 5.46 6.96
CA ILE A 415 -0.09 5.97 6.04
C ILE A 415 -0.22 4.99 4.90
N TRP A 416 -1.40 4.36 4.78
CA TRP A 416 -1.76 3.45 3.69
C TRP A 416 -2.90 4.07 2.87
N LYS A 417 -3.01 3.72 1.58
CA LYS A 417 -4.08 4.20 0.70
C LYS A 417 -5.44 3.65 1.14
N SER A 418 -6.53 4.35 0.84
CA SER A 418 -7.88 3.93 1.25
C SER A 418 -8.21 2.55 0.69
N ARG A 419 -8.65 1.62 1.56
CA ARG A 419 -9.04 0.26 1.14
C ARG A 419 -10.13 0.27 0.07
N ARG A 420 -11.01 1.27 0.07
CA ARG A 420 -12.06 1.47 -0.94
C ARG A 420 -11.48 1.72 -2.34
N LEU A 421 -10.38 2.46 -2.43
CA LEU A 421 -9.63 2.64 -3.68
C LEU A 421 -8.88 1.35 -4.05
N MET A 422 -8.28 0.65 -3.08
CA MET A 422 -7.61 -0.63 -3.32
C MET A 422 -8.57 -1.75 -3.78
N ASP A 423 -9.84 -1.70 -3.38
CA ASP A 423 -10.88 -2.62 -3.84
C ASP A 423 -11.28 -2.33 -5.31
N ILE A 424 -11.33 -1.06 -5.73
CA ILE A 424 -11.46 -0.68 -7.15
C ILE A 424 -10.27 -1.22 -7.96
N VAL A 425 -9.03 -0.95 -7.51
CA VAL A 425 -7.79 -1.47 -8.14
C VAL A 425 -7.85 -3.00 -8.28
N SER A 426 -8.27 -3.70 -7.23
CA SER A 426 -8.37 -5.17 -7.21
C SER A 426 -9.46 -5.68 -8.16
N SER A 427 -10.58 -4.97 -8.30
CA SER A 427 -11.64 -5.26 -9.26
C SER A 427 -11.17 -5.09 -10.71
N ILE A 428 -10.43 -4.01 -11.01
CA ILE A 428 -9.81 -3.76 -12.32
C ILE A 428 -8.80 -4.86 -12.67
N ALA A 429 -7.83 -5.11 -11.79
CA ALA A 429 -6.83 -6.17 -11.98
C ALA A 429 -7.47 -7.56 -12.13
N SER A 430 -8.54 -7.85 -11.39
CA SER A 430 -9.34 -9.07 -11.49
C SER A 430 -10.01 -9.24 -12.86
N ARG A 431 -10.50 -8.17 -13.49
CA ARG A 431 -11.11 -8.24 -14.83
C ARG A 431 -10.07 -8.57 -15.90
N MET A 432 -8.83 -8.10 -15.73
CA MET A 432 -7.66 -8.51 -16.50
C MET A 432 -7.02 -9.84 -15.99
N ASN A 433 -7.73 -10.62 -15.18
CA ASN A 433 -7.31 -11.92 -14.61
C ASN A 433 -6.02 -11.91 -13.77
N TRP A 434 -5.52 -10.75 -13.36
CA TRP A 434 -4.16 -10.54 -12.83
C TRP A 434 -3.03 -10.93 -13.80
N ASP A 435 -3.33 -11.04 -15.11
CA ASP A 435 -2.34 -11.24 -16.17
C ASP A 435 -2.44 -10.11 -17.20
N TYR A 436 -1.68 -9.05 -16.94
CA TYR A 436 -1.59 -7.87 -17.80
C TYR A 436 -0.23 -7.18 -17.64
N ASP A 437 0.14 -6.44 -18.67
CA ASP A 437 1.25 -5.49 -18.65
C ASP A 437 0.70 -4.07 -18.59
N SER A 438 1.51 -3.12 -18.14
CA SER A 438 1.08 -1.74 -17.92
C SER A 438 2.04 -0.72 -18.54
N VAL A 439 1.47 0.34 -19.09
CA VAL A 439 2.21 1.47 -19.67
C VAL A 439 1.65 2.79 -19.14
N HIS A 440 2.56 3.71 -18.77
CA HIS A 440 2.22 5.04 -18.31
C HIS A 440 2.68 6.09 -19.35
N ILE A 441 1.70 6.74 -19.98
CA ILE A 441 1.86 7.62 -21.16
C ILE A 441 1.56 9.08 -20.81
N VAL A 442 2.60 9.91 -20.75
CA VAL A 442 2.52 11.34 -20.44
C VAL A 442 2.55 12.16 -21.72
N ARG A 443 1.40 12.70 -22.10
CA ARG A 443 1.18 13.62 -23.22
C ARG A 443 0.55 14.93 -22.72
N GLY A 444 -0.68 15.26 -23.14
CA GLY A 444 -1.40 16.46 -22.69
C GLY A 444 -0.66 17.76 -23.03
N GLU A 445 -0.42 18.62 -22.04
CA GLU A 445 0.29 19.89 -22.25
C GLU A 445 1.77 19.70 -22.60
N LYS A 446 2.43 18.65 -22.09
CA LYS A 446 3.86 18.40 -22.37
C LYS A 446 4.12 18.09 -23.84
N ALA A 447 3.29 17.25 -24.47
CA ALA A 447 3.41 16.94 -25.90
C ALA A 447 3.24 18.17 -26.82
N LYS A 448 2.53 19.21 -26.35
CA LYS A 448 2.39 20.48 -27.09
C LYS A 448 3.63 21.37 -26.95
N ASN A 449 4.40 21.25 -25.87
CA ASN A 449 5.55 22.09 -25.59
C ASN A 449 6.86 21.49 -26.13
N LYS A 450 7.07 21.69 -27.44
CA LYS A 450 8.27 21.23 -28.16
C LYS A 450 9.56 21.99 -27.81
N GLU A 451 9.48 23.07 -27.01
CA GLU A 451 10.66 23.77 -26.49
C GLU A 451 11.28 23.05 -25.29
N LEU A 452 10.48 22.32 -24.51
CA LEU A 452 10.95 21.51 -23.37
C LEU A 452 11.00 20.01 -23.69
N TRP A 453 10.09 19.51 -24.54
CA TRP A 453 9.96 18.10 -24.93
C TRP A 453 9.85 17.97 -26.46
N PRO A 454 10.97 18.05 -27.20
CA PRO A 454 10.95 18.08 -28.66
C PRO A 454 10.52 16.76 -29.33
N ASN A 455 10.72 15.60 -28.70
CA ASN A 455 10.46 14.29 -29.28
C ASN A 455 9.19 13.63 -28.73
N LEU A 456 8.80 13.94 -27.49
CA LEU A 456 7.72 13.31 -26.73
C LEU A 456 6.42 13.04 -27.53
N ASP A 457 5.97 14.02 -28.32
CA ASP A 457 4.75 13.92 -29.14
C ASP A 457 4.83 12.83 -30.23
N ALA A 458 6.00 12.67 -30.86
CA ALA A 458 6.24 11.68 -31.90
C ALA A 458 6.57 10.29 -31.30
N ASP A 459 7.37 10.27 -30.24
CA ASP A 459 7.79 9.06 -29.52
C ASP A 459 6.58 8.34 -28.89
N THR A 460 5.62 9.10 -28.34
CA THR A 460 4.38 8.56 -27.75
C THR A 460 3.18 8.57 -28.72
N SER A 461 3.44 8.63 -30.03
CA SER A 461 2.38 8.46 -31.04
C SER A 461 1.98 6.98 -31.20
N PRO A 462 0.76 6.66 -31.68
CA PRO A 462 0.25 5.27 -31.64
C PRO A 462 1.09 4.30 -32.48
N ASP A 463 1.59 4.73 -33.64
CA ASP A 463 2.45 3.92 -34.51
C ASP A 463 3.82 3.63 -33.85
N THR A 464 4.44 4.65 -33.25
CA THR A 464 5.72 4.50 -32.53
C THR A 464 5.54 3.61 -31.29
N LEU A 465 4.46 3.81 -30.53
CA LEU A 465 4.10 2.97 -29.40
C LEU A 465 3.86 1.53 -29.84
N LEU A 466 3.15 1.27 -30.94
CA LEU A 466 2.92 -0.08 -31.44
C LEU A 466 4.24 -0.79 -31.74
N SER A 467 5.18 -0.12 -32.42
CA SER A 467 6.51 -0.68 -32.68
C SER A 467 7.31 -0.94 -31.40
N THR A 468 7.39 0.05 -30.49
CA THR A 468 8.15 -0.03 -29.23
C THR A 468 7.60 -1.09 -28.27
N LEU A 469 6.26 -1.19 -28.19
CA LEU A 469 5.58 -2.14 -27.31
C LEU A 469 5.61 -3.57 -27.87
N GLN A 470 5.58 -3.76 -29.19
CA GLN A 470 5.63 -5.09 -29.80
C GLN A 470 6.96 -5.84 -29.52
N ASP A 471 8.07 -5.11 -29.36
CA ASP A 471 9.36 -5.70 -28.96
C ASP A 471 9.45 -5.99 -27.45
N LYS A 472 8.62 -5.33 -26.62
CA LYS A 472 8.64 -5.44 -25.16
C LYS A 472 7.52 -6.35 -24.60
N ILE A 473 6.36 -6.43 -25.24
CA ILE A 473 5.13 -7.09 -24.78
C ILE A 473 4.60 -8.04 -25.86
N GLU A 474 4.12 -9.22 -25.46
CA GLU A 474 3.63 -10.23 -26.40
C GLU A 474 2.25 -9.85 -26.96
N ASN A 475 2.03 -10.12 -28.25
CA ASN A 475 0.75 -9.86 -28.92
C ASN A 475 -0.41 -10.62 -28.26
N GLY A 476 -1.57 -9.98 -28.16
CA GLY A 476 -2.81 -10.53 -27.61
C GLY A 476 -2.94 -10.42 -26.09
N ARG A 477 -1.93 -9.89 -25.39
CA ARG A 477 -1.99 -9.68 -23.94
C ARG A 477 -2.88 -8.48 -23.56
N ASN A 478 -3.34 -8.47 -22.31
CA ASN A 478 -3.97 -7.30 -21.71
C ASN A 478 -2.92 -6.21 -21.46
N LEU A 479 -3.20 -5.00 -21.94
CA LEU A 479 -2.36 -3.82 -21.77
C LEU A 479 -3.17 -2.73 -21.07
N TYR A 480 -2.81 -2.43 -19.83
CA TYR A 480 -3.36 -1.31 -19.09
C TYR A 480 -2.62 -0.02 -19.44
N ILE A 481 -3.37 1.01 -19.87
CA ILE A 481 -2.83 2.29 -20.32
C ILE A 481 -3.26 3.39 -19.35
N ALA A 482 -2.34 3.80 -18.48
CA ALA A 482 -2.46 5.00 -17.65
C ALA A 482 -2.01 6.21 -18.49
N ALA A 483 -2.91 7.15 -18.80
CA ALA A 483 -2.59 8.26 -19.71
C ALA A 483 -3.38 9.55 -19.40
N ASN A 484 -2.73 10.69 -19.59
CA ASN A 484 -3.35 12.03 -19.49
C ASN A 484 -3.76 12.63 -20.85
N GLU A 485 -3.78 11.83 -21.92
CA GLU A 485 -4.32 12.24 -23.21
C GLU A 485 -5.86 12.31 -23.10
N PRO A 486 -6.51 13.47 -23.34
CA PRO A 486 -7.96 13.61 -23.12
C PRO A 486 -8.84 12.73 -24.01
N ASN A 487 -8.30 12.24 -25.14
CA ASN A 487 -9.01 11.34 -26.04
C ASN A 487 -8.38 9.94 -26.01
N THR A 488 -9.07 8.96 -25.43
CA THR A 488 -8.65 7.56 -25.40
C THR A 488 -8.57 6.94 -26.80
N ASP A 489 -9.41 7.38 -27.73
CA ASP A 489 -9.50 6.86 -29.10
C ASP A 489 -8.20 7.15 -29.89
N PHE A 490 -7.36 8.06 -29.41
CA PHE A 490 -6.00 8.27 -29.93
C PHE A 490 -5.17 6.97 -29.93
N PHE A 491 -5.38 6.09 -28.95
CA PHE A 491 -4.65 4.83 -28.80
C PHE A 491 -5.32 3.64 -29.51
N ASP A 492 -6.40 3.85 -30.25
CA ASP A 492 -7.13 2.78 -30.96
C ASP A 492 -6.24 1.88 -31.83
N PRO A 493 -5.19 2.35 -32.53
CA PRO A 493 -4.29 1.48 -33.29
C PRO A 493 -3.62 0.38 -32.47
N LEU A 494 -3.46 0.55 -31.14
CA LEU A 494 -2.92 -0.49 -30.26
C LEU A 494 -3.85 -1.70 -30.10
N LYS A 495 -5.15 -1.54 -30.37
CA LYS A 495 -6.16 -2.62 -30.30
C LYS A 495 -5.95 -3.73 -31.32
N ASP A 496 -5.20 -3.46 -32.39
CA ASP A 496 -4.79 -4.47 -33.40
C ASP A 496 -3.78 -5.48 -32.83
N LYS A 497 -3.10 -5.15 -31.72
CA LYS A 497 -2.05 -5.97 -31.10
C LYS A 497 -2.34 -6.38 -29.66
N PHE A 498 -3.04 -5.54 -28.89
CA PHE A 498 -3.24 -5.71 -27.45
C PHE A 498 -4.70 -5.54 -27.07
N SER A 499 -5.16 -6.22 -26.01
CA SER A 499 -6.42 -5.87 -25.37
C SER A 499 -6.17 -4.65 -24.48
N THR A 500 -6.47 -3.45 -25.01
CA THR A 500 -6.24 -2.18 -24.31
C THR A 500 -7.29 -1.93 -23.22
N HIS A 501 -6.86 -1.46 -22.05
CA HIS A 501 -7.73 -1.10 -20.93
C HIS A 501 -7.33 0.26 -20.37
N PHE A 502 -8.29 1.14 -20.12
CA PHE A 502 -8.13 2.44 -19.48
C PHE A 502 -8.94 2.51 -18.18
N LEU A 503 -8.58 3.43 -17.28
CA LEU A 503 -9.36 3.68 -16.06
C LEU A 503 -10.86 3.87 -16.36
N ASN A 504 -11.21 4.71 -17.35
CA ASN A 504 -12.60 5.03 -17.69
C ASN A 504 -13.43 3.83 -18.19
N ASP A 505 -12.82 2.74 -18.66
CA ASP A 505 -13.54 1.52 -19.07
C ASP A 505 -14.21 0.83 -17.87
N TYR A 506 -13.77 1.17 -16.65
CA TYR A 506 -14.23 0.63 -15.38
C TYR A 506 -15.07 1.62 -14.56
N LYS A 507 -15.60 2.68 -15.19
CA LYS A 507 -16.31 3.77 -14.52
C LYS A 507 -17.51 3.31 -13.66
N HIS A 508 -18.14 2.20 -14.01
CA HIS A 508 -19.21 1.58 -13.23
C HIS A 508 -18.80 1.16 -11.80
N LEU A 509 -17.49 1.09 -11.50
CA LEU A 509 -16.97 0.80 -10.15
C LEU A 509 -17.09 1.98 -9.18
N TRP A 510 -17.33 3.20 -9.66
CA TRP A 510 -17.55 4.41 -8.83
C TRP A 510 -18.73 5.29 -9.29
N ASP A 511 -19.43 4.92 -10.36
CA ASP A 511 -20.71 5.54 -10.74
C ASP A 511 -21.81 5.31 -9.68
N LYS A 512 -22.96 5.97 -9.86
CA LYS A 512 -24.04 6.09 -8.85
C LYS A 512 -24.58 4.79 -8.28
N ASP A 513 -24.49 3.69 -9.03
CA ASP A 513 -24.99 2.36 -8.64
C ASP A 513 -23.91 1.46 -8.00
N SER A 514 -22.71 2.00 -7.75
CA SER A 514 -21.58 1.26 -7.17
C SER A 514 -21.57 1.19 -5.64
N GLU A 515 -20.96 0.13 -5.09
CA GLU A 515 -20.71 0.01 -3.63
C GLU A 515 -19.84 1.18 -3.13
N TRP A 516 -18.84 1.60 -3.91
CA TRP A 516 -17.99 2.76 -3.59
C TRP A 516 -18.80 4.05 -3.41
N TYR A 517 -19.69 4.36 -4.36
CA TYR A 517 -20.52 5.57 -4.32
C TYR A 517 -21.48 5.54 -3.12
N MET A 518 -22.10 4.39 -2.86
CA MET A 518 -23.00 4.22 -1.70
C MET A 518 -22.26 4.37 -0.36
N GLU A 519 -21.09 3.73 -0.20
CA GLU A 519 -20.31 3.81 1.03
C GLU A 519 -19.77 5.21 1.29
N THR A 520 -19.21 5.87 0.26
CA THR A 520 -18.66 7.23 0.40
C THR A 520 -19.75 8.28 0.60
N MET A 521 -20.90 8.16 -0.07
CA MET A 521 -22.07 9.02 0.19
C MET A 521 -22.57 8.87 1.62
N ASN A 522 -22.64 7.65 2.16
CA ASN A 522 -23.04 7.41 3.56
C ASN A 522 -22.02 8.01 4.55
N LEU A 523 -20.72 7.82 4.28
CA LEU A 523 -19.62 8.41 5.05
C LEU A 523 -19.67 9.94 5.05
N ASN A 524 -20.09 10.53 3.93
CA ASN A 524 -20.24 11.97 3.71
C ASN A 524 -21.63 12.51 4.10
N ASN A 525 -22.27 11.92 5.13
CA ASN A 525 -23.57 12.37 5.67
C ASN A 525 -24.72 12.41 4.62
N GLY A 526 -24.70 11.53 3.63
CA GLY A 526 -25.68 11.48 2.55
C GLY A 526 -25.40 12.43 1.38
N VAL A 527 -24.26 13.12 1.35
CA VAL A 527 -23.84 13.98 0.23
C VAL A 527 -22.99 13.15 -0.74
N PRO A 528 -23.35 13.05 -2.05
CA PRO A 528 -22.54 12.36 -3.04
C PRO A 528 -21.09 12.82 -3.08
N VAL A 529 -20.16 11.88 -3.28
CA VAL A 529 -18.73 12.15 -3.44
C VAL A 529 -18.36 11.98 -4.92
N GLU A 530 -17.73 12.98 -5.52
CA GLU A 530 -17.14 12.86 -6.86
C GLU A 530 -15.86 12.02 -6.79
N PHE A 531 -15.66 11.12 -7.77
CA PHE A 531 -14.42 10.37 -7.93
C PHE A 531 -13.34 11.29 -8.54
N ASP A 532 -12.75 12.11 -7.67
CA ASP A 532 -11.92 13.25 -8.02
C ASP A 532 -10.56 12.89 -8.66
N GLY A 533 -9.84 13.91 -9.14
CA GLY A 533 -8.57 13.74 -9.84
C GLY A 533 -7.50 13.01 -9.02
N TYR A 534 -7.48 13.18 -7.69
CA TYR A 534 -6.52 12.46 -6.84
C TYR A 534 -6.90 10.98 -6.71
N MET A 535 -8.19 10.67 -6.50
CA MET A 535 -8.66 9.28 -6.49
C MET A 535 -8.37 8.56 -7.80
N ARG A 536 -8.62 9.24 -8.93
CA ARG A 536 -8.35 8.72 -10.27
C ARG A 536 -6.89 8.35 -10.44
N VAL A 537 -5.99 9.30 -10.16
CA VAL A 537 -4.54 9.06 -10.30
C VAL A 537 -4.03 8.02 -9.29
N SER A 538 -4.58 7.97 -8.07
CA SER A 538 -4.29 6.93 -7.08
C SER A 538 -4.66 5.53 -7.57
N VAL A 539 -5.85 5.35 -8.16
CA VAL A 539 -6.23 4.05 -8.74
C VAL A 539 -5.42 3.73 -10.00
N ASP A 540 -5.19 4.71 -10.88
CA ASP A 540 -4.44 4.53 -12.14
C ASP A 540 -2.99 4.08 -11.88
N THR A 541 -2.31 4.75 -10.95
CA THR A 541 -0.97 4.41 -10.47
C THR A 541 -0.93 3.01 -9.86
N GLU A 542 -1.91 2.65 -9.03
CA GLU A 542 -1.93 1.36 -8.34
C GLU A 542 -2.22 0.18 -9.29
N VAL A 543 -3.06 0.37 -10.32
CA VAL A 543 -3.23 -0.63 -11.39
C VAL A 543 -1.94 -0.73 -12.21
N PHE A 544 -1.33 0.40 -12.58
CA PHE A 544 -0.03 0.41 -13.28
C PHE A 544 1.05 -0.38 -12.53
N LEU A 545 1.23 -0.14 -11.22
CA LEU A 545 2.23 -0.81 -10.38
C LEU A 545 2.00 -2.32 -10.20
N ARG A 546 0.80 -2.84 -10.52
CA ARG A 546 0.44 -4.27 -10.47
C ARG A 546 0.61 -5.00 -11.81
N GLY A 547 0.87 -4.29 -12.90
CA GLY A 547 1.24 -4.90 -14.19
C GLY A 547 2.58 -5.63 -14.11
N LYS A 548 2.73 -6.70 -14.89
CA LYS A 548 3.94 -7.56 -14.92
C LYS A 548 5.15 -6.79 -15.44
N LYS A 549 5.08 -6.35 -16.70
CA LYS A 549 5.97 -5.31 -17.26
C LYS A 549 5.34 -3.95 -17.00
N GLN A 550 6.16 -3.00 -16.59
CA GLN A 550 5.79 -1.63 -16.23
C GLN A 550 6.67 -0.72 -17.09
N LEU A 551 6.06 -0.02 -18.05
CA LEU A 551 6.79 0.83 -19.00
C LEU A 551 6.40 2.29 -18.79
N GLU A 552 7.38 3.15 -18.51
CA GLU A 552 7.13 4.58 -18.25
C GLU A 552 7.62 5.46 -19.40
N THR A 553 6.85 6.51 -19.74
CA THR A 553 7.18 7.47 -20.81
C THR A 553 8.66 7.86 -20.86
N PHE A 554 9.18 8.47 -19.79
CA PHE A 554 10.52 9.08 -19.76
C PHE A 554 11.65 8.10 -19.40
N ASN A 555 11.35 6.80 -19.26
CA ASN A 555 12.33 5.75 -19.01
C ASN A 555 12.36 4.71 -20.15
N ASP A 556 11.23 4.47 -20.82
CA ASP A 556 11.01 3.36 -21.75
C ASP A 556 10.54 3.75 -23.15
N LEU A 557 9.93 4.94 -23.33
CA LEU A 557 9.19 5.31 -24.55
C LEU A 557 9.77 6.52 -25.28
N THR A 558 10.39 7.47 -24.58
CA THR A 558 11.05 8.65 -25.18
C THR A 558 12.45 8.88 -24.61
N ASN A 559 13.30 9.53 -25.40
CA ASN A 559 14.61 10.01 -24.96
C ASN A 559 14.55 11.41 -24.30
N ASP A 560 13.38 12.06 -24.30
CA ASP A 560 13.22 13.37 -23.66
C ASP A 560 13.28 13.27 -22.13
N CYS A 561 13.92 14.25 -21.48
CA CYS A 561 14.00 14.29 -20.03
C CYS A 561 12.65 14.74 -19.41
N LYS A 562 12.20 14.05 -18.37
CA LYS A 562 10.95 14.32 -17.64
C LYS A 562 10.67 15.78 -17.28
N ASP A 563 11.71 16.50 -16.85
CA ASP A 563 11.63 17.89 -16.36
C ASP A 563 12.11 18.91 -17.42
N GLY A 564 12.33 18.48 -18.67
CA GLY A 564 12.67 19.31 -19.83
C GLY A 564 14.13 19.19 -20.29
N ILE A 565 14.49 19.87 -21.39
CA ILE A 565 15.84 19.80 -21.98
C ILE A 565 16.93 20.11 -20.92
N ASN A 566 17.99 19.29 -20.91
CA ASN A 566 19.13 19.33 -19.98
C ASN A 566 18.85 18.90 -18.52
N THR A 567 17.70 18.29 -18.20
CA THR A 567 17.42 17.82 -16.83
C THR A 567 17.64 16.31 -16.59
N CYS A 568 18.04 15.55 -17.60
CA CYS A 568 18.31 14.11 -17.46
C CYS A 568 19.44 13.86 -16.44
N SER A 569 19.21 12.98 -15.48
CA SER A 569 20.26 12.46 -14.62
C SER A 569 21.18 11.53 -15.42
N VAL A 570 22.49 11.73 -15.33
CA VAL A 570 23.55 10.99 -16.07
C VAL A 570 23.69 9.51 -15.63
N ALA A 571 22.69 8.95 -14.95
CA ALA A 571 22.70 7.61 -14.37
C ALA A 571 21.82 6.60 -15.13
N SER A 572 21.24 6.99 -16.27
CA SER A 572 20.24 6.22 -17.02
C SER A 572 20.68 5.89 -18.47
N ASN A 573 21.94 5.47 -18.64
CA ASN A 573 22.49 4.90 -19.88
C ASN A 573 23.02 3.49 -19.61
#